data_AF-A0AAF0BCX9-F1
#
_entry.id   AF-A0AAF0BCX9-F1
#
_cell.length_a   1.000
_cell.length_b   1.000
_cell.length_c   1.000
_cell.angle_alpha   90.00
_cell.angle_beta   90.00
_cell.angle_gamma   90.00
#
_symmetry.space_group_name_H-M   'P 1'
#
loop_
_entity.id
_entity.type
_entity.pdbx_description
1 polymer ?
#
loop_
_entity_poly.entity_id
_entity_poly.type
_entity_poly.pdbx_seq_one_letter_code
_entity_poly.pdbx_strand_id
1 'polypeptide(L)'
;MITEITRRDIMELLEEGIETGNFFYYGTFDEVDFFSRLYDLHQLPSTDSRLQFNTAYKDIYQHRINNEDWEWDWFYQYYNDNFDLVSNDEKFLLFLSEIFHPTVIDKNQIWQFYLNSINELLKHDGFRLVTSSFISGRAIYSYEAIENNSVIEKYSDDIKQKFNSDYIDKQIEMMIDNIEKHPNLSIGKAKELLESCAKTILDEMDIMYDKNIELTPLMKKVYSALELDVRSIDNNRKDAEVAIRILGNLTAITQNMAELRNAFGDGHGKNSTFRNLPSRYAELAVGTSTSVVHFIWKTYEDKTRK
;
A
#
# COMPACT_ATOMS: atom_id res chain seq x y z
N MET A 1 -2.54 -6.89 9.78
CA MET A 1 -3.84 -7.18 10.41
C MET A 1 -4.87 -6.48 9.55
N ILE A 2 -5.95 -7.14 9.17
CA ILE A 2 -6.99 -6.52 8.35
C ILE A 2 -7.90 -5.68 9.24
N THR A 3 -8.00 -4.39 8.94
CA THR A 3 -8.77 -3.44 9.74
C THR A 3 -10.27 -3.64 9.56
N GLU A 4 -11.05 -3.24 10.55
CA GLU A 4 -12.51 -3.27 10.48
C GLU A 4 -13.05 -2.46 9.29
N ILE A 5 -12.38 -1.35 8.95
CA ILE A 5 -12.74 -0.50 7.81
C ILE A 5 -12.60 -1.28 6.49
N THR A 6 -11.44 -1.89 6.24
CA THR A 6 -11.20 -2.69 5.04
C THR A 6 -12.20 -3.84 4.93
N ARG A 7 -12.50 -4.51 6.05
CA ARG A 7 -13.49 -5.61 6.07
C ARG A 7 -14.87 -5.12 5.69
N ARG A 8 -15.33 -4.02 6.31
CA ARG A 8 -16.63 -3.41 6.01
C ARG A 8 -16.70 -3.01 4.54
N ASP A 9 -15.70 -2.29 4.03
CA ASP A 9 -15.70 -1.80 2.65
C ASP A 9 -15.69 -2.95 1.63
N ILE A 10 -15.02 -4.08 1.94
CA ILE A 10 -15.10 -5.31 1.13
C ILE A 10 -16.49 -5.92 1.19
N MET A 11 -17.12 -6.00 2.37
CA MET A 11 -18.47 -6.56 2.50
C MET A 11 -19.52 -5.69 1.79
N GLU A 12 -19.45 -4.36 1.91
CA GLU A 12 -20.30 -3.42 1.18
C GLU A 12 -20.14 -3.58 -0.34
N LEU A 13 -18.91 -3.76 -0.83
CA LEU A 13 -18.65 -4.04 -2.24
C LEU A 13 -19.32 -5.35 -2.69
N LEU A 14 -19.24 -6.41 -1.88
CA LEU A 14 -19.90 -7.69 -2.20
C LEU A 14 -21.43 -7.56 -2.18
N GLU A 15 -21.98 -6.82 -1.23
CA GLU A 15 -23.42 -6.51 -1.13
C GLU A 15 -23.92 -5.82 -2.41
N GLU A 16 -23.23 -4.75 -2.83
CA GLU A 16 -23.57 -4.02 -4.06
C GLU A 16 -23.55 -4.96 -5.28
N GLY A 17 -22.59 -5.89 -5.33
CA GLY A 17 -22.53 -6.89 -6.39
C GLY A 17 -23.75 -7.80 -6.46
N ILE A 18 -24.24 -8.25 -5.31
CA ILE A 18 -25.43 -9.09 -5.19
C ILE A 18 -26.68 -8.29 -5.58
N GLU A 19 -26.85 -7.09 -5.01
CA GLU A 19 -28.01 -6.22 -5.26
C GLU A 19 -28.14 -5.84 -6.75
N THR A 20 -27.02 -5.57 -7.40
CA THR A 20 -26.98 -5.21 -8.82
C THR A 20 -27.01 -6.42 -9.75
N GLY A 21 -26.82 -7.64 -9.21
CA GLY A 21 -26.67 -8.86 -9.99
C GLY A 21 -25.36 -8.94 -10.80
N ASN A 22 -24.42 -8.04 -10.54
CA ASN A 22 -23.15 -7.97 -11.24
C ASN A 22 -22.14 -9.03 -10.76
N PHE A 23 -22.26 -9.44 -9.50
CA PHE A 23 -21.32 -10.36 -8.86
C PHE A 23 -21.94 -11.07 -7.67
N PHE A 24 -21.77 -12.38 -7.63
CA PHE A 24 -22.18 -13.21 -6.50
C PHE A 24 -20.94 -13.94 -6.00
N TYR A 25 -20.62 -13.83 -4.71
CA TYR A 25 -19.38 -14.38 -4.14
C TYR A 25 -19.29 -15.91 -4.26
N TYR A 26 -20.45 -16.59 -4.30
CA TYR A 26 -20.57 -18.03 -4.53
C TYR A 26 -20.56 -18.42 -6.02
N GLY A 27 -20.59 -17.44 -6.92
CA GLY A 27 -20.49 -17.59 -8.36
C GLY A 27 -21.44 -18.64 -8.96
N THR A 28 -20.91 -19.76 -9.46
CA THR A 28 -21.71 -20.83 -10.09
C THR A 28 -22.30 -21.85 -9.11
N PHE A 29 -22.01 -21.73 -7.81
CA PHE A 29 -22.55 -22.60 -6.76
C PHE A 29 -23.77 -21.96 -6.08
N ASP A 30 -24.44 -22.72 -5.22
CA ASP A 30 -25.21 -22.11 -4.13
C ASP A 30 -24.31 -21.88 -2.90
N GLU A 31 -24.83 -21.18 -1.89
CA GLU A 31 -24.04 -20.85 -0.70
C GLU A 31 -23.64 -22.09 0.12
N VAL A 32 -24.46 -23.15 0.14
CA VAL A 32 -24.15 -24.38 0.89
C VAL A 32 -22.96 -25.09 0.26
N ASP A 33 -22.99 -25.23 -1.07
CA ASP A 33 -21.91 -25.83 -1.83
C ASP A 33 -20.65 -24.97 -1.79
N PHE A 34 -20.77 -23.64 -1.84
CA PHE A 34 -19.64 -22.73 -1.69
C PHE A 34 -18.97 -22.89 -0.31
N PHE A 35 -19.72 -22.80 0.78
CA PHE A 35 -19.13 -22.90 2.13
C PHE A 35 -18.64 -24.32 2.47
N SER A 36 -19.17 -25.36 1.82
CA SER A 36 -18.62 -26.73 1.92
C SER A 36 -17.18 -26.85 1.39
N ARG A 37 -16.70 -25.86 0.63
CA ARG A 37 -15.31 -25.80 0.15
C ARG A 37 -14.36 -25.22 1.18
N LEU A 38 -14.88 -24.42 2.11
CA LEU A 38 -14.14 -23.80 3.20
C LEU A 38 -14.21 -24.61 4.50
N TYR A 39 -15.34 -25.30 4.71
CA TYR A 39 -15.66 -25.96 5.97
C TYR A 39 -16.28 -27.34 5.77
N ASP A 40 -16.05 -28.26 6.70
CA ASP A 40 -16.77 -29.54 6.75
C ASP A 40 -18.15 -29.34 7.39
N LEU A 41 -19.11 -28.85 6.61
CA LEU A 41 -20.47 -28.51 7.07
C LEU A 41 -21.27 -29.70 7.61
N HIS A 42 -20.88 -30.94 7.27
CA HIS A 42 -21.54 -32.15 7.77
C HIS A 42 -21.07 -32.53 9.18
N GLN A 43 -19.88 -32.09 9.59
CA GLN A 43 -19.35 -32.30 10.94
C GLN A 43 -19.57 -31.10 11.85
N LEU A 44 -19.67 -29.89 11.29
CA LEU A 44 -19.91 -28.69 12.10
C LEU A 44 -21.31 -28.71 12.74
N PRO A 45 -21.43 -28.30 14.01
CA PRO A 45 -22.71 -28.21 14.67
C PRO A 45 -23.57 -27.11 14.06
N SER A 46 -24.87 -27.34 14.06
CA SER A 46 -25.88 -26.34 13.73
C SER A 46 -26.03 -25.29 14.84
N THR A 47 -26.53 -24.13 14.47
CA THR A 47 -26.93 -23.05 15.40
C THR A 47 -28.41 -23.14 15.77
N ASP A 48 -29.17 -23.95 15.04
CA ASP A 48 -30.58 -24.20 15.29
C ASP A 48 -30.81 -25.17 16.45
N SER A 49 -31.70 -24.77 17.36
CA SER A 49 -32.15 -25.59 18.49
C SER A 49 -32.89 -26.88 18.10
N ARG A 50 -33.40 -26.97 16.87
CA ARG A 50 -34.22 -28.10 16.37
C ARG A 50 -33.34 -29.29 15.99
N LEU A 51 -33.55 -30.43 16.67
CA LEU A 51 -32.74 -31.65 16.54
C LEU A 51 -32.61 -32.22 15.11
N GLN A 52 -33.56 -31.94 14.22
CA GLN A 52 -33.50 -32.40 12.82
C GLN A 52 -32.45 -31.65 11.98
N PHE A 53 -32.10 -30.42 12.36
CA PHE A 53 -31.06 -29.59 11.75
C PHE A 53 -29.83 -29.63 12.64
N ASN A 54 -29.23 -30.82 12.80
CA ASN A 54 -28.14 -31.04 13.77
C ASN A 54 -26.73 -30.74 13.23
N THR A 55 -26.60 -30.44 11.94
CA THR A 55 -25.34 -30.15 11.26
C THR A 55 -25.45 -28.83 10.52
N ALA A 56 -24.34 -28.10 10.40
CA ALA A 56 -24.33 -26.81 9.72
C ALA A 56 -24.88 -26.87 8.30
N TYR A 57 -24.57 -27.94 7.57
CA TYR A 57 -25.12 -28.20 6.24
C TYR A 57 -26.65 -28.13 6.21
N LYS A 58 -27.31 -28.81 7.15
CA LYS A 58 -28.78 -28.90 7.19
C LYS A 58 -29.42 -27.58 7.62
N ASP A 59 -28.74 -26.86 8.51
CA ASP A 59 -29.15 -25.56 9.03
C ASP A 59 -29.15 -24.52 7.90
N ILE A 60 -27.99 -24.35 7.26
CA ILE A 60 -27.80 -23.41 6.14
C ILE A 60 -28.72 -23.79 4.98
N TYR A 61 -28.82 -25.07 4.61
CA TYR A 61 -29.73 -25.50 3.54
C TYR A 61 -31.19 -25.18 3.86
N GLN A 62 -31.63 -25.40 5.11
CA GLN A 62 -33.00 -25.09 5.50
C GLN A 62 -33.30 -23.59 5.38
N HIS A 63 -32.38 -22.75 5.84
CA HIS A 63 -32.63 -21.31 5.95
C HIS A 63 -32.33 -20.54 4.64
N ARG A 64 -31.30 -20.94 3.89
CA ARG A 64 -30.89 -20.27 2.65
C ARG A 64 -31.54 -20.81 1.39
N ILE A 65 -31.94 -22.09 1.38
CA ILE A 65 -32.51 -22.73 0.18
C ILE A 65 -34.01 -23.02 0.34
N ASN A 66 -34.43 -23.62 1.46
CA ASN A 66 -35.84 -23.98 1.63
C ASN A 66 -36.72 -22.80 2.06
N ASN A 67 -36.21 -21.93 2.93
CA ASN A 67 -36.97 -20.82 3.51
C ASN A 67 -36.63 -19.45 2.92
N GLU A 68 -35.37 -19.23 2.52
CA GLU A 68 -34.83 -17.92 2.12
C GLU A 68 -35.05 -16.83 3.20
N ASP A 69 -34.84 -17.17 4.49
CA ASP A 69 -35.20 -16.33 5.65
C ASP A 69 -33.99 -15.76 6.43
N TRP A 70 -32.77 -15.97 5.94
CA TRP A 70 -31.56 -15.32 6.46
C TRP A 70 -31.13 -14.15 5.57
N GLU A 71 -30.35 -13.23 6.14
CA GLU A 71 -29.71 -12.16 5.38
C GLU A 71 -28.59 -12.70 4.48
N TRP A 72 -28.14 -11.90 3.49
CA TRP A 72 -27.13 -12.33 2.53
C TRP A 72 -25.76 -12.61 3.18
N ASP A 73 -25.43 -11.90 4.27
CA ASP A 73 -24.16 -11.95 4.98
C ASP A 73 -24.23 -12.76 6.29
N TRP A 74 -25.18 -13.70 6.38
CA TRP A 74 -25.37 -14.58 7.54
C TRP A 74 -24.06 -15.22 8.04
N PHE A 75 -23.17 -15.54 7.11
CA PHE A 75 -21.87 -16.18 7.33
C PHE A 75 -20.84 -15.24 7.97
N TYR A 76 -21.00 -13.93 7.78
CA TYR A 76 -20.09 -12.90 8.29
C TYR A 76 -20.47 -12.47 9.69
N GLN A 77 -21.76 -12.23 9.96
CA GLN A 77 -22.18 -11.64 11.23
C GLN A 77 -22.60 -12.65 12.31
N TYR A 78 -23.29 -13.74 11.97
CA TYR A 78 -24.16 -14.42 12.96
C TYR A 78 -24.11 -15.94 12.99
N TYR A 79 -23.26 -16.61 12.21
CA TYR A 79 -23.29 -18.08 12.19
C TYR A 79 -22.66 -18.72 13.45
N ASN A 80 -21.35 -18.94 13.47
CA ASN A 80 -20.65 -19.43 14.66
C ASN A 80 -19.15 -19.12 14.61
N ASP A 81 -18.45 -19.39 15.71
CA ASP A 81 -17.00 -19.17 15.88
C ASP A 81 -16.14 -19.94 14.86
N ASN A 82 -16.68 -20.98 14.19
CA ASN A 82 -15.93 -21.70 13.16
C ASN A 82 -15.77 -20.84 11.89
N PHE A 83 -16.72 -19.95 11.60
CA PHE A 83 -16.60 -19.00 10.49
C PHE A 83 -15.73 -17.81 10.91
N ASP A 84 -16.07 -17.14 12.02
CA ASP A 84 -15.34 -15.99 12.62
C ASP A 84 -14.57 -15.12 11.60
N LEU A 85 -15.27 -14.69 10.56
CA LEU A 85 -14.66 -13.89 9.49
C LEU A 85 -14.41 -12.45 9.95
N VAL A 86 -15.01 -12.01 11.04
CA VAL A 86 -14.84 -10.66 11.61
C VAL A 86 -13.49 -10.53 12.30
N SER A 87 -13.10 -11.51 13.12
CA SER A 87 -11.92 -11.40 13.99
C SER A 87 -10.69 -12.12 13.44
N ASN A 88 -10.89 -13.07 12.52
CA ASN A 88 -9.81 -13.91 12.00
C ASN A 88 -9.40 -13.52 10.57
N ASP A 89 -8.21 -12.92 10.44
CA ASP A 89 -7.63 -12.51 9.16
C ASP A 89 -7.44 -13.68 8.19
N GLU A 90 -6.96 -14.82 8.68
CA GLU A 90 -6.69 -16.00 7.85
C GLU A 90 -7.99 -16.54 7.26
N LYS A 91 -9.04 -16.72 8.07
CA LYS A 91 -10.34 -17.20 7.58
C LYS A 91 -10.95 -16.23 6.57
N PHE A 92 -10.84 -14.93 6.81
CA PHE A 92 -11.33 -13.91 5.88
C PHE A 92 -10.58 -13.96 4.55
N LEU A 93 -9.26 -14.04 4.57
CA LEU A 93 -8.45 -14.14 3.34
C LEU A 93 -8.68 -15.46 2.59
N LEU A 94 -8.92 -16.57 3.29
CA LEU A 94 -9.31 -17.85 2.69
C LEU A 94 -10.68 -17.75 2.00
N PHE A 95 -11.66 -17.12 2.67
CA PHE A 95 -12.96 -16.81 2.06
C PHE A 95 -12.79 -15.99 0.78
N LEU A 96 -12.05 -14.88 0.82
CA LEU A 96 -11.81 -14.05 -0.36
C LEU A 96 -11.06 -14.80 -1.48
N SER A 97 -10.11 -15.67 -1.12
CA SER A 97 -9.40 -16.50 -2.10
C SER A 97 -10.34 -17.48 -2.81
N GLU A 98 -11.28 -18.07 -2.06
CA GLU A 98 -12.22 -19.06 -2.57
C GLU A 98 -13.26 -18.46 -3.52
N ILE A 99 -13.71 -17.21 -3.28
CA ILE A 99 -14.58 -16.45 -4.20
C ILE A 99 -14.02 -16.46 -5.63
N PHE A 100 -12.69 -16.33 -5.76
CA PHE A 100 -12.01 -16.27 -7.05
C PHE A 100 -11.44 -17.63 -7.49
N HIS A 101 -11.80 -18.73 -6.82
CA HIS A 101 -11.42 -20.05 -7.28
C HIS A 101 -12.03 -20.32 -8.67
N PRO A 102 -11.31 -20.92 -9.63
CA PRO A 102 -11.76 -21.05 -11.03
C PRO A 102 -12.96 -21.97 -11.24
N THR A 103 -13.40 -22.69 -10.21
CA THR A 103 -14.68 -23.44 -10.20
C THR A 103 -15.83 -22.63 -9.64
N VAL A 104 -15.55 -21.60 -8.83
CA VAL A 104 -16.54 -20.70 -8.24
C VAL A 104 -16.89 -19.60 -9.23
N ILE A 105 -15.89 -18.99 -9.87
CA ILE A 105 -16.08 -17.88 -10.82
C ILE A 105 -17.13 -18.20 -11.90
N ASP A 106 -18.17 -17.36 -11.96
CA ASP A 106 -19.04 -17.26 -13.13
C ASP A 106 -18.46 -16.28 -14.14
N LYS A 107 -18.21 -16.76 -15.37
CA LYS A 107 -17.64 -15.95 -16.45
C LYS A 107 -18.58 -14.89 -17.00
N ASN A 108 -19.87 -14.97 -16.68
CA ASN A 108 -20.85 -13.96 -17.07
C ASN A 108 -20.85 -12.75 -16.12
N GLN A 109 -20.25 -12.87 -14.93
CA GLN A 109 -20.10 -11.79 -13.96
C GLN A 109 -18.83 -10.98 -14.22
N ILE A 110 -18.79 -9.74 -13.74
CA ILE A 110 -17.62 -8.85 -13.87
C ILE A 110 -16.56 -9.11 -12.79
N TRP A 111 -16.22 -10.39 -12.54
CA TRP A 111 -15.40 -10.82 -11.41
C TRP A 111 -14.00 -10.19 -11.35
N GLN A 112 -13.39 -9.81 -12.49
CA GLN A 112 -12.09 -9.13 -12.49
C GLN A 112 -12.17 -7.75 -11.84
N PHE A 113 -13.30 -7.04 -11.98
CA PHE A 113 -13.50 -5.76 -11.30
C PHE A 113 -13.48 -5.96 -9.79
N TYR A 114 -14.21 -6.95 -9.28
CA TYR A 114 -14.27 -7.26 -7.85
C TYR A 114 -12.91 -7.72 -7.29
N LEU A 115 -12.20 -8.58 -8.01
CA LEU A 115 -10.84 -8.99 -7.63
C LEU A 115 -9.90 -7.78 -7.50
N ASN A 116 -9.93 -6.87 -8.48
CA ASN A 116 -9.08 -5.68 -8.48
C ASN A 116 -9.48 -4.73 -7.34
N SER A 117 -10.77 -4.45 -7.17
CA SER A 117 -11.27 -3.57 -6.10
C SER A 117 -10.95 -4.12 -4.71
N ILE A 118 -11.10 -5.43 -4.48
CA ILE A 118 -10.73 -6.08 -3.22
C ILE A 118 -9.21 -5.97 -2.98
N ASN A 119 -8.38 -6.17 -4.01
CA ASN A 119 -6.94 -5.99 -3.87
C ASN A 119 -6.54 -4.54 -3.58
N GLU A 120 -7.24 -3.55 -4.14
CA GLU A 120 -7.03 -2.13 -3.82
C GLU A 120 -7.41 -1.78 -2.37
N LEU A 121 -8.35 -2.52 -1.77
CA LEU A 121 -8.68 -2.38 -0.34
C LEU A 121 -7.65 -3.11 0.54
N LEU A 122 -7.36 -4.39 0.25
CA LEU A 122 -6.44 -5.22 1.02
C LEU A 122 -5.01 -4.67 1.06
N LYS A 123 -4.55 -3.98 0.01
CA LYS A 123 -3.18 -3.46 -0.05
C LYS A 123 -2.86 -2.52 1.12
N HIS A 124 -3.86 -1.77 1.60
CA HIS A 124 -3.69 -0.83 2.72
C HIS A 124 -3.41 -1.55 4.04
N ASP A 125 -3.84 -2.80 4.15
CA ASP A 125 -3.61 -3.67 5.31
C ASP A 125 -2.46 -4.67 5.08
N GLY A 126 -1.69 -4.48 4.00
CA GLY A 126 -0.50 -5.26 3.69
C GLY A 126 -0.79 -6.67 3.16
N PHE A 127 -1.93 -6.88 2.51
CA PHE A 127 -2.27 -8.16 1.88
C PHE A 127 -2.69 -7.96 0.43
N ARG A 128 -2.57 -9.02 -0.37
CA ARG A 128 -3.17 -9.10 -1.70
C ARG A 128 -3.47 -10.53 -2.09
N LEU A 129 -4.49 -10.71 -2.91
CA LEU A 129 -4.77 -11.94 -3.62
C LEU A 129 -3.89 -12.02 -4.87
N VAL A 130 -3.13 -13.11 -4.98
CA VAL A 130 -2.24 -13.40 -6.09
C VAL A 130 -2.55 -14.77 -6.68
N THR A 131 -2.13 -14.97 -7.93
CA THR A 131 -2.19 -16.29 -8.54
C THR A 131 -1.16 -17.20 -7.88
N SER A 132 -1.63 -18.23 -7.18
CA SER A 132 -0.77 -19.20 -6.48
C SER A 132 -0.41 -20.39 -7.36
N SER A 133 -1.32 -20.79 -8.25
CA SER A 133 -1.14 -21.93 -9.16
C SER A 133 -2.16 -21.87 -10.31
N PHE A 134 -2.18 -22.92 -11.14
CA PHE A 134 -3.13 -23.06 -12.24
C PHE A 134 -3.75 -24.45 -12.25
N ILE A 135 -5.05 -24.51 -12.54
CA ILE A 135 -5.76 -25.76 -12.84
C ILE A 135 -6.45 -25.63 -14.20
N SER A 136 -6.15 -26.57 -15.11
CA SER A 136 -6.70 -26.54 -16.47
C SER A 136 -6.49 -25.19 -17.20
N GLY A 137 -5.35 -24.55 -16.98
CA GLY A 137 -4.99 -23.25 -17.56
C GLY A 137 -5.70 -22.03 -16.93
N ARG A 138 -6.42 -22.21 -15.82
CA ARG A 138 -7.09 -21.11 -15.08
C ARG A 138 -6.37 -20.85 -13.77
N ALA A 139 -6.24 -19.58 -13.42
CA ALA A 139 -5.57 -19.15 -12.19
C ALA A 139 -6.35 -19.63 -10.95
N ILE A 140 -5.63 -20.15 -9.97
CA ILE A 140 -6.09 -20.31 -8.60
C ILE A 140 -5.51 -19.15 -7.80
N TYR A 141 -6.35 -18.47 -7.03
CA TYR A 141 -5.94 -17.35 -6.20
C TYR A 141 -5.70 -17.80 -4.77
N SER A 142 -4.70 -17.21 -4.13
CA SER A 142 -4.44 -17.29 -2.70
C SER A 142 -4.00 -15.91 -2.22
N TYR A 143 -3.85 -15.73 -0.91
CA TYR A 143 -3.35 -14.48 -0.36
C TYR A 143 -1.85 -14.57 -0.09
N GLU A 144 -1.19 -13.42 -0.17
CA GLU A 144 0.15 -13.23 0.38
C GLU A 144 0.19 -11.93 1.17
N ALA A 145 1.05 -11.90 2.20
CA ALA A 145 1.44 -10.64 2.80
C ALA A 145 2.25 -9.87 1.76
N ILE A 146 1.89 -8.60 1.56
CA ILE A 146 2.75 -7.67 0.84
C ILE A 146 3.96 -7.47 1.73
N GLU A 147 5.07 -8.11 1.37
CA GLU A 147 6.36 -7.72 1.92
C GLU A 147 6.63 -6.29 1.46
N ASN A 148 6.41 -5.31 2.34
CA ASN A 148 6.87 -3.92 2.21
C ASN A 148 8.41 -3.88 2.31
N ASN A 149 9.09 -4.64 1.47
CA ASN A 149 10.54 -4.76 1.42
C ASN A 149 11.16 -3.66 0.55
N SER A 150 10.36 -2.73 0.02
CA SER A 150 10.92 -1.53 -0.58
C SER A 150 11.44 -0.63 0.55
N VAL A 151 12.74 -0.34 0.51
CA VAL A 151 13.37 0.69 1.36
C VAL A 151 12.61 2.02 1.25
N ILE A 152 11.97 2.24 0.09
CA ILE A 152 11.10 3.38 -0.19
C ILE A 152 9.93 3.45 0.76
N GLU A 153 9.09 2.42 0.86
CA GLU A 153 7.89 2.41 1.72
C GLU A 153 8.27 2.52 3.19
N LYS A 154 9.29 1.76 3.63
CA LYS A 154 9.75 1.85 5.02
C LYS A 154 10.20 3.26 5.39
N TYR A 155 11.02 3.91 4.56
CA TYR A 155 11.45 5.28 4.82
C TYR A 155 10.31 6.27 4.68
N SER A 156 9.40 6.05 3.73
CA SER A 156 8.19 6.85 3.57
C SER A 156 7.33 6.83 4.83
N ASP A 157 7.04 5.66 5.40
CA ASP A 157 6.24 5.52 6.62
C ASP A 157 6.92 6.20 7.83
N ASP A 158 8.23 5.99 7.99
CA ASP A 158 9.02 6.67 9.02
C ASP A 158 8.97 8.20 8.85
N ILE A 159 9.04 8.71 7.62
CA ILE A 159 8.98 10.15 7.31
C ILE A 159 7.59 10.71 7.63
N LYS A 160 6.51 10.03 7.21
CA LYS A 160 5.13 10.46 7.47
C LYS A 160 4.88 10.65 8.97
N GLN A 161 5.28 9.66 9.78
CA GLN A 161 5.15 9.73 11.23
C GLN A 161 5.92 10.88 11.86
N LYS A 162 7.09 11.22 11.32
CA LYS A 162 7.99 12.25 11.86
C LYS A 162 7.57 13.67 11.49
N PHE A 163 7.15 13.89 10.24
CA PHE A 163 6.70 15.20 9.78
C PHE A 163 5.31 15.56 10.29
N ASN A 164 4.47 14.56 10.59
CA ASN A 164 3.09 14.74 11.06
C ASN A 164 2.35 15.83 10.28
N SER A 165 2.44 15.77 8.94
CA SER A 165 1.95 16.80 8.03
C SER A 165 1.17 16.17 6.90
N ASP A 166 -0.14 16.42 6.87
CA ASP A 166 -1.04 15.99 5.79
C ASP A 166 -0.52 16.36 4.39
N TYR A 167 0.26 17.44 4.29
CA TYR A 167 0.89 17.85 3.04
C TYR A 167 1.98 16.87 2.60
N ILE A 168 2.89 16.49 3.51
CA ILE A 168 4.00 15.56 3.24
C ILE A 168 3.48 14.16 2.95
N ASP A 169 2.48 13.70 3.71
CA ASP A 169 1.86 12.39 3.52
C ASP A 169 1.27 12.28 2.11
N LYS A 170 0.52 13.30 1.68
CA LYS A 170 -0.01 13.39 0.32
C LYS A 170 1.10 13.47 -0.74
N GLN A 171 2.20 14.18 -0.48
CA GLN A 171 3.33 14.21 -1.43
C GLN A 171 3.93 12.81 -1.61
N ILE A 172 4.11 12.07 -0.52
CA ILE A 172 4.69 10.72 -0.52
C ILE A 172 3.77 9.72 -1.22
N GLU A 173 2.46 9.76 -0.95
CA GLU A 173 1.47 8.92 -1.62
C GLU A 173 1.43 9.20 -3.12
N MET A 174 1.30 10.48 -3.51
CA MET A 174 1.35 10.88 -4.91
C MET A 174 2.65 10.45 -5.58
N MET A 175 3.78 10.52 -4.87
CA MET A 175 5.07 10.12 -5.38
C MET A 175 5.13 8.61 -5.67
N ILE A 176 4.62 7.76 -4.78
CA ILE A 176 4.63 6.29 -4.91
C ILE A 176 3.60 5.81 -5.95
N ASP A 177 2.36 6.30 -5.87
CA ASP A 177 1.25 5.85 -6.74
C ASP A 177 1.48 6.15 -8.23
N ASN A 178 2.33 7.14 -8.53
CA ASN A 178 2.60 7.60 -9.88
C ASN A 178 3.89 7.03 -10.50
N ILE A 179 4.65 6.17 -9.80
CA ILE A 179 5.94 5.65 -10.31
C ILE A 179 5.75 4.97 -11.67
N GLU A 180 4.71 4.14 -11.80
CA GLU A 180 4.38 3.42 -13.03
C GLU A 180 3.45 4.23 -13.94
N LYS A 181 2.43 4.89 -13.36
CA LYS A 181 1.36 5.55 -14.12
C LYS A 181 1.82 6.87 -14.76
N HIS A 182 2.54 7.69 -14.00
CA HIS A 182 2.99 9.03 -14.39
C HIS A 182 4.39 9.35 -13.83
N PRO A 183 5.46 8.73 -14.37
CA PRO A 183 6.82 8.85 -13.82
C PRO A 183 7.32 10.29 -13.64
N ASN A 184 6.90 11.21 -14.52
CA ASN A 184 7.23 12.62 -14.45
C ASN A 184 6.65 13.34 -13.22
N LEU A 185 5.47 12.93 -12.76
CA LEU A 185 4.87 13.46 -11.53
C LEU A 185 5.67 13.01 -10.32
N SER A 186 6.02 11.72 -10.23
CA SER A 186 6.83 11.18 -9.13
C SER A 186 8.19 11.88 -9.01
N ILE A 187 8.87 12.16 -10.12
CA ILE A 187 10.14 12.91 -10.12
C ILE A 187 9.95 14.33 -9.61
N GLY A 188 8.86 15.01 -10.00
CA GLY A 188 8.52 16.34 -9.48
C GLY A 188 8.30 16.31 -7.96
N LYS A 189 7.50 15.35 -7.49
CA LYS A 189 7.18 15.15 -6.08
C LYS A 189 8.40 14.79 -5.23
N ALA A 190 9.33 14.00 -5.76
CA ALA A 190 10.60 13.69 -5.10
C ALA A 190 11.44 14.94 -4.82
N LYS A 191 11.45 15.91 -5.76
CA LYS A 191 12.12 17.21 -5.56
C LYS A 191 11.40 18.04 -4.48
N GLU A 192 10.08 18.13 -4.56
CA GLU A 192 9.26 18.88 -3.58
C GLU A 192 9.44 18.34 -2.17
N LEU A 193 9.50 17.01 -1.99
CA LEU A 193 9.75 16.36 -0.71
C LEU A 193 11.12 16.78 -0.10
N LEU A 194 12.18 16.82 -0.92
CA LEU A 194 13.50 17.29 -0.48
C LEU A 194 13.47 18.77 -0.07
N GLU A 195 12.80 19.62 -0.85
CA GLU A 195 12.67 21.04 -0.54
C GLU A 195 11.88 21.28 0.74
N SER A 196 10.77 20.59 0.92
CA SER A 196 9.95 20.69 2.12
C SER A 196 10.73 20.27 3.36
N CYS A 197 11.39 19.11 3.32
CA CYS A 197 12.22 18.66 4.44
C CYS A 197 13.34 19.67 4.77
N ALA A 198 14.04 20.16 3.75
CA ALA A 198 15.14 21.10 3.96
C ALA A 198 14.66 22.43 4.55
N LYS A 199 13.52 22.96 4.08
CA LYS A 199 12.91 24.18 4.64
C LYS A 199 12.49 23.97 6.09
N THR A 200 11.81 22.86 6.38
CA THR A 200 11.38 22.52 7.75
C THR A 200 12.56 22.45 8.71
N ILE A 201 13.64 21.74 8.36
CA ILE A 201 14.84 21.65 9.22
C ILE A 201 15.45 23.04 9.46
N LEU A 202 15.57 23.88 8.43
CA LEU A 202 16.14 25.22 8.59
C LEU A 202 15.25 26.14 9.42
N ASP A 203 13.92 26.05 9.24
CA ASP A 203 12.94 26.80 10.03
C ASP A 203 12.99 26.38 11.51
N GLU A 204 13.04 25.07 11.79
CA GLU A 204 13.14 24.55 13.16
C GLU A 204 14.50 24.85 13.84
N MET A 205 15.55 25.07 13.04
CA MET A 205 16.87 25.51 13.53
C MET A 205 17.04 27.03 13.58
N ASP A 206 16.01 27.81 13.24
CA ASP A 206 16.04 29.29 13.16
C ASP A 206 17.12 29.84 12.20
N ILE A 207 17.35 29.15 11.08
CA ILE A 207 18.35 29.53 10.07
C ILE A 207 17.67 30.18 8.87
N MET A 208 17.97 31.46 8.64
CA MET A 208 17.43 32.22 7.52
C MET A 208 17.91 31.72 6.14
N TYR A 209 16.96 31.62 5.21
CA TYR A 209 17.19 31.34 3.80
C TYR A 209 16.30 32.20 2.89
N ASP A 210 16.68 32.34 1.62
CA ASP A 210 15.87 33.04 0.62
C ASP A 210 14.67 32.15 0.23
N LYS A 211 13.46 32.69 0.19
CA LYS A 211 12.25 31.93 -0.20
C LYS A 211 12.33 31.37 -1.63
N ASN A 212 13.13 31.99 -2.50
CA ASN A 212 13.35 31.57 -3.89
C ASN A 212 14.66 30.78 -4.05
N ILE A 213 15.25 30.30 -2.96
CA ILE A 213 16.46 29.50 -3.02
C ILE A 213 16.22 28.19 -3.80
N GLU A 214 17.11 27.90 -4.73
CA GLU A 214 17.11 26.62 -5.44
C GLU A 214 17.47 25.45 -4.50
N LEU A 215 17.03 24.24 -4.85
CA LEU A 215 17.20 23.05 -4.01
C LEU A 215 18.67 22.79 -3.62
N THR A 216 19.61 22.92 -4.54
CA THR A 216 21.03 22.64 -4.26
C THR A 216 21.64 23.58 -3.21
N PRO A 217 21.55 24.92 -3.34
CA PRO A 217 22.03 25.81 -2.28
C PRO A 217 21.25 25.67 -0.97
N LEU A 218 19.96 25.30 -1.03
CA LEU A 218 19.15 24.99 0.16
C LEU A 218 19.70 23.77 0.92
N MET A 219 19.93 22.66 0.23
CA MET A 219 20.47 21.44 0.84
C MET A 219 21.88 21.65 1.41
N LYS A 220 22.72 22.45 0.75
CA LYS A 220 24.04 22.82 1.31
C LYS A 220 23.92 23.54 2.65
N LYS A 221 22.94 24.43 2.82
CA LYS A 221 22.68 25.09 4.12
C LYS A 221 22.30 24.07 5.18
N VAL A 222 21.42 23.11 4.86
CA VAL A 222 21.04 22.02 5.79
C VAL A 222 22.26 21.20 6.19
N TYR A 223 23.09 20.78 5.23
CA TYR A 223 24.28 20.00 5.55
C TYR A 223 25.26 20.75 6.46
N SER A 224 25.49 22.05 6.24
CA SER A 224 26.31 22.84 7.16
C SER A 224 25.65 23.02 8.53
N ALA A 225 24.34 23.24 8.59
CA ALA A 225 23.60 23.35 9.85
C ALA A 225 23.69 22.07 10.69
N LEU A 226 23.63 20.92 10.02
CA LEU A 226 23.70 19.59 10.64
C LEU A 226 25.14 19.10 10.88
N GLU A 227 26.18 19.91 10.60
CA GLU A 227 27.58 19.48 10.70
C GLU A 227 27.88 18.22 9.87
N LEU A 228 27.29 18.17 8.67
CA LEU A 228 27.49 17.16 7.64
C LEU A 228 28.40 17.67 6.51
N ASP A 229 29.21 18.69 6.79
CA ASP A 229 30.14 19.24 5.80
C ASP A 229 31.60 18.88 6.10
N VAL A 230 32.43 18.97 5.06
CA VAL A 230 33.87 18.64 5.09
C VAL A 230 34.64 19.43 6.15
N ARG A 231 34.13 20.58 6.60
CA ARG A 231 34.81 21.46 7.56
C ARG A 231 34.50 21.07 9.00
N SER A 232 33.34 20.45 9.24
CA SER A 232 32.90 19.96 10.54
C SER A 232 33.48 18.60 10.95
N ILE A 233 34.08 17.87 10.02
CA ILE A 233 34.61 16.52 10.23
C ILE A 233 36.14 16.59 10.45
N ASP A 234 36.63 15.96 11.54
CA ASP A 234 38.05 15.92 11.88
C ASP A 234 38.87 15.13 10.83
N ASN A 235 39.61 15.86 9.99
CA ASN A 235 40.43 15.35 8.88
C ASN A 235 41.54 14.37 9.29
N ASN A 236 41.79 14.18 10.59
CA ASN A 236 42.81 13.25 11.07
C ASN A 236 42.33 11.79 11.19
N ARG A 237 41.06 11.49 10.92
CA ARG A 237 40.54 10.11 10.94
C ARG A 237 40.17 9.63 9.52
N LYS A 238 40.57 8.40 9.16
CA LYS A 238 40.34 7.83 7.82
C LYS A 238 38.86 7.49 7.54
N ASP A 239 38.07 7.27 8.58
CA ASP A 239 36.62 7.06 8.54
C ASP A 239 35.87 8.34 8.11
N ALA A 240 36.36 9.49 8.54
CA ALA A 240 35.84 10.82 8.22
C ALA A 240 35.87 11.14 6.71
N GLU A 241 36.94 10.77 6.01
CA GLU A 241 37.08 11.01 4.56
C GLU A 241 36.06 10.23 3.71
N VAL A 242 35.74 8.99 4.11
CA VAL A 242 34.74 8.15 3.42
C VAL A 242 33.33 8.72 3.66
N ALA A 243 33.02 9.14 4.88
CA ALA A 243 31.75 9.78 5.21
C ALA A 243 31.56 11.08 4.40
N ILE A 244 32.59 11.92 4.31
CA ILE A 244 32.60 13.14 3.49
C ILE A 244 32.26 12.84 2.03
N ARG A 245 32.85 11.80 1.44
CA ARG A 245 32.58 11.42 0.04
C ARG A 245 31.14 10.92 -0.15
N ILE A 246 30.60 10.17 0.81
CA ILE A 246 29.20 9.72 0.77
C ILE A 246 28.25 10.93 0.83
N LEU A 247 28.51 11.89 1.72
CA LEU A 247 27.72 13.13 1.84
C LEU A 247 27.82 13.99 0.58
N GLY A 248 29.02 14.06 -0.03
CA GLY A 248 29.23 14.66 -1.34
C GLY A 248 28.39 14.00 -2.44
N ASN A 249 28.28 12.67 -2.43
CA ASN A 249 27.44 11.93 -3.36
C ASN A 249 25.94 12.20 -3.13
N LEU A 250 25.47 12.32 -1.89
CA LEU A 250 24.09 12.71 -1.59
C LEU A 250 23.76 14.12 -2.11
N THR A 251 24.73 15.05 -1.99
CA THR A 251 24.63 16.38 -2.59
C THR A 251 24.55 16.31 -4.11
N ALA A 252 25.40 15.48 -4.74
CA ALA A 252 25.39 15.29 -6.19
C ALA A 252 24.08 14.65 -6.68
N ILE A 253 23.52 13.71 -5.92
CA ILE A 253 22.22 13.12 -6.26
C ILE A 253 21.12 14.17 -6.21
N THR A 254 21.08 15.01 -5.16
CA THR A 254 20.13 16.14 -5.08
C THR A 254 20.24 17.05 -6.32
N GLN A 255 21.46 17.41 -6.71
CA GLN A 255 21.70 18.23 -7.91
C GLN A 255 21.19 17.55 -9.18
N ASN A 256 21.58 16.30 -9.39
CA ASN A 256 21.18 15.51 -10.56
C ASN A 256 19.66 15.26 -10.57
N MET A 257 19.00 15.21 -9.41
CA MET A 257 17.55 15.12 -9.27
C MET A 257 16.86 16.38 -9.76
N ALA A 258 17.37 17.56 -9.39
CA ALA A 258 16.86 18.83 -9.87
C ALA A 258 16.97 18.94 -11.40
N GLU A 259 18.09 18.49 -11.97
CA GLU A 259 18.30 18.42 -13.42
C GLU A 259 17.35 17.42 -14.09
N LEU A 260 17.18 16.22 -13.52
CA LEU A 260 16.25 15.19 -14.01
C LEU A 260 14.81 15.73 -14.04
N ARG A 261 14.39 16.41 -12.98
CA ARG A 261 13.08 17.07 -12.91
C ARG A 261 12.95 18.17 -13.96
N ASN A 262 13.97 19.00 -14.16
CA ASN A 262 13.89 20.09 -15.13
C ASN A 262 13.80 19.56 -16.58
N ALA A 263 14.47 18.44 -16.87
CA ALA A 263 14.43 17.82 -18.19
C ALA A 263 13.15 16.99 -18.44
N PHE A 264 12.62 16.32 -17.41
CA PHE A 264 11.57 15.30 -17.60
C PHE A 264 10.32 15.45 -16.73
N GLY A 265 10.32 16.34 -15.75
CA GLY A 265 9.18 16.67 -14.89
C GLY A 265 8.03 17.36 -15.63
N ASP A 266 6.96 17.67 -14.89
CA ASP A 266 5.72 18.28 -15.39
C ASP A 266 5.72 19.82 -15.40
N GLY A 267 6.75 20.45 -14.84
CA GLY A 267 6.79 21.90 -14.60
C GLY A 267 6.89 22.80 -15.84
N HIS A 268 7.05 22.26 -17.05
CA HIS A 268 7.13 23.02 -18.29
C HIS A 268 6.41 22.32 -19.46
N GLY A 269 5.84 23.10 -20.38
CA GLY A 269 5.20 22.61 -21.59
C GLY A 269 6.16 21.79 -22.46
N LYS A 270 5.71 20.62 -22.92
CA LYS A 270 6.51 19.66 -23.67
C LYS A 270 6.16 19.71 -25.16
N ASN A 271 7.17 19.57 -26.02
CA ASN A 271 6.95 19.48 -27.46
C ASN A 271 6.33 18.12 -27.85
N SER A 272 5.79 18.01 -29.06
CA SER A 272 5.12 16.80 -29.57
C SER A 272 6.02 15.55 -29.67
N THR A 273 7.34 15.71 -29.52
CA THR A 273 8.33 14.64 -29.59
C THR A 273 8.83 14.17 -28.22
N PHE A 274 8.33 14.74 -27.12
CA PHE A 274 8.77 14.40 -25.77
C PHE A 274 8.51 12.92 -25.45
N ARG A 275 9.54 12.21 -25.00
CA ARG A 275 9.45 10.82 -24.54
C ARG A 275 9.58 10.78 -23.03
N ASN A 276 8.65 10.10 -22.37
CA ASN A 276 8.72 9.84 -20.93
C ASN A 276 9.96 8.98 -20.60
N LEU A 277 10.50 9.21 -19.41
CA LEU A 277 11.49 8.31 -18.84
C LEU A 277 10.82 6.97 -18.47
N PRO A 278 11.54 5.84 -18.60
CA PRO A 278 11.10 4.57 -18.03
C PRO A 278 10.83 4.68 -16.52
N SER A 279 9.82 3.96 -16.01
CA SER A 279 9.38 4.00 -14.60
C SER A 279 10.51 3.76 -13.59
N ARG A 280 11.47 2.89 -13.92
CA ARG A 280 12.68 2.66 -13.10
C ARG A 280 13.47 3.93 -12.71
N TYR A 281 13.39 5.01 -13.52
CA TYR A 281 14.04 6.28 -13.17
C TYR A 281 13.22 7.09 -12.17
N ALA A 282 11.89 7.01 -12.24
CA ALA A 282 11.03 7.55 -11.19
C ALA A 282 11.24 6.76 -9.90
N GLU A 283 11.25 5.43 -9.95
CA GLU A 283 11.53 4.58 -8.78
C GLU A 283 12.88 4.94 -8.11
N LEU A 284 13.95 5.09 -8.90
CA LEU A 284 15.24 5.56 -8.40
C LEU A 284 15.15 6.96 -7.77
N ALA A 285 14.40 7.87 -8.40
CA ALA A 285 14.22 9.23 -7.90
C ALA A 285 13.53 9.25 -6.54
N VAL A 286 12.42 8.52 -6.45
CA VAL A 286 11.63 8.33 -5.23
C VAL A 286 12.47 7.68 -4.14
N GLY A 287 13.15 6.57 -4.43
CA GLY A 287 13.92 5.87 -3.41
C GLY A 287 15.12 6.65 -2.91
N THR A 288 15.72 7.50 -3.75
CA THR A 288 16.84 8.32 -3.31
C THR A 288 16.37 9.55 -2.51
N SER A 289 15.26 10.18 -2.88
CA SER A 289 14.72 11.31 -2.12
C SER A 289 14.30 10.88 -0.72
N THR A 290 13.57 9.75 -0.58
CA THR A 290 13.17 9.21 0.73
C THR A 290 14.38 8.84 1.57
N SER A 291 15.41 8.23 0.98
CA SER A 291 16.65 7.89 1.69
C SER A 291 17.39 9.13 2.22
N VAL A 292 17.50 10.18 1.41
CA VAL A 292 18.14 11.45 1.82
C VAL A 292 17.34 12.12 2.94
N VAL A 293 16.02 12.24 2.77
CA VAL A 293 15.13 12.88 3.77
C VAL A 293 15.17 12.13 5.09
N HIS A 294 15.06 10.81 5.06
CA HIS A 294 15.13 9.99 6.26
C HIS A 294 16.47 10.17 6.99
N PHE A 295 17.60 10.19 6.26
CA PHE A 295 18.93 10.38 6.83
C PHE A 295 19.12 11.76 7.48
N ILE A 296 18.80 12.85 6.76
CA ILE A 296 19.00 14.21 7.28
C ILE A 296 18.08 14.52 8.45
N TRP A 297 16.84 14.03 8.41
CA TRP A 297 15.89 14.22 9.50
C TRP A 297 16.33 13.49 10.76
N LYS A 298 16.76 12.23 10.63
CA LYS A 298 17.30 11.47 11.76
C LYS A 298 18.53 12.16 12.36
N THR A 299 19.39 12.72 11.51
CA THR A 299 20.57 13.49 11.96
C THR A 299 20.15 14.75 12.72
N TYR A 300 19.10 15.44 12.26
CA TYR A 300 18.51 16.59 12.95
C TYR A 300 17.97 16.21 14.35
N GLU A 301 17.16 15.15 14.44
CA GLU A 301 16.63 14.67 15.73
C GLU A 301 17.75 14.30 16.72
N ASP A 302 18.79 13.62 16.24
CA ASP A 302 19.93 13.23 17.08
C ASP A 302 20.72 14.47 17.58
N LYS A 303 20.68 15.58 16.84
CA LYS A 303 21.32 16.84 17.21
C LYS A 303 20.49 17.65 18.21
N THR A 304 19.16 17.66 18.08
CA THR A 304 18.26 18.43 18.97
C THR A 304 17.93 17.72 20.29
N ARG A 305 18.14 16.41 20.37
CA ARG A 305 18.02 15.64 21.63
C ARG A 305 19.19 15.81 22.60
N LYS A 306 20.26 16.50 22.20
CA LYS A 306 21.42 16.84 23.04
C LYS A 306 21.25 18.21 23.68
#